data_AF-J5KBJ3-F1
#
_entry.id   AF-J5KBJ3-F1
#
_cell.length_a   1.000
_cell.length_b   1.000
_cell.length_c   1.000
_cell.angle_alpha   90.00
_cell.angle_beta   90.00
_cell.angle_gamma   90.00
#
_symmetry.space_group_name_H-M   'P 1'
#
loop_
_entity.id
_entity.type
_entity.pdbx_description
1 polymer ?
#
loop_
_entity_poly.entity_id
_entity_poly.type
_entity_poly.pdbx_seq_one_letter_code
_entity_poly.pdbx_strand_id
1 'polypeptide(L)'
;MMTRIFSLSLFFICFNITADNLTFDFKIQNVKKDINVIELQAKAKANKIIRDNAFLSFNIDNDNLYECWGEYIKNNKINISTSDSYYKLIKQDNNFNQYRLFIDTDKIKVQNTRESDLLLFCSNYNQN
;
A
#
# COMPACT_ATOMS: atom_id res chain seq x y z
N MET A 1 -32.79 -48.35 -26.77
CA MET A 1 -33.04 -46.89 -26.79
C MET A 1 -32.36 -46.31 -25.56
N MET A 2 -31.22 -45.63 -25.75
CA MET A 2 -30.28 -45.25 -24.68
C MET A 2 -30.51 -43.78 -24.31
N THR A 3 -30.92 -43.50 -23.06
CA THR A 3 -30.99 -42.14 -22.52
C THR A 3 -29.59 -41.70 -22.08
N ARG A 4 -29.03 -40.70 -22.76
CA ARG A 4 -27.74 -40.10 -22.41
C ARG A 4 -27.94 -39.10 -21.26
N ILE A 5 -27.36 -39.41 -20.10
CA ILE A 5 -27.30 -38.47 -18.97
C ILE A 5 -26.05 -37.61 -19.20
N PHE A 6 -26.24 -36.37 -19.67
CA PHE A 6 -25.17 -35.38 -19.71
C PHE A 6 -24.97 -34.85 -18.29
N SER A 7 -23.97 -35.37 -17.58
CA SER A 7 -23.53 -34.83 -16.30
C SER A 7 -22.70 -33.57 -16.56
N LEU A 8 -23.31 -32.40 -16.35
CA LEU A 8 -22.61 -31.11 -16.38
C LEU A 8 -21.74 -31.01 -15.11
N SER A 9 -20.48 -31.42 -15.19
CA SER A 9 -19.51 -31.15 -14.13
C SER A 9 -19.20 -29.65 -14.09
N LEU A 10 -19.82 -28.91 -13.16
CA LEU A 10 -19.42 -27.55 -12.80
C LEU A 10 -18.02 -27.60 -12.18
N PHE A 11 -17.00 -27.29 -12.97
CA PHE A 11 -15.67 -26.95 -12.48
C PHE A 11 -15.74 -25.54 -11.88
N PHE A 12 -15.97 -25.43 -10.56
CA PHE A 12 -15.72 -24.19 -9.84
C PHE A 12 -14.19 -24.00 -9.74
N ILE A 13 -13.62 -23.32 -10.73
CA ILE A 13 -12.26 -22.78 -10.63
C ILE A 13 -12.34 -21.62 -9.65
N CYS A 14 -12.03 -21.87 -8.38
CA CYS A 14 -11.73 -20.79 -7.44
C CYS A 14 -10.43 -20.13 -7.91
N PHE A 15 -10.56 -19.01 -8.62
CA PHE A 15 -9.44 -18.09 -8.83
C PHE A 15 -9.05 -17.55 -7.46
N ASN A 16 -7.95 -18.06 -6.90
CA ASN A 16 -7.26 -17.38 -5.81
C ASN A 16 -6.62 -16.14 -6.43
N ILE A 17 -7.33 -15.02 -6.41
CA ILE A 17 -6.73 -13.70 -6.67
C ILE A 17 -5.82 -13.44 -5.46
N THR A 18 -4.54 -13.78 -5.58
CA THR A 18 -3.55 -13.37 -4.58
C THR A 18 -3.28 -11.90 -4.81
N ALA A 19 -3.67 -11.04 -3.87
CA ALA A 19 -3.28 -9.64 -3.86
C ALA A 19 -1.75 -9.54 -3.87
N ASP A 20 -1.20 -8.72 -4.77
CA ASP A 20 0.24 -8.50 -4.87
C ASP A 20 0.72 -7.73 -3.65
N ASN A 21 1.53 -8.38 -2.81
CA ASN A 21 2.20 -7.70 -1.70
C ASN A 21 3.23 -6.71 -2.27
N LEU A 22 3.05 -5.43 -2.02
CA LEU A 22 4.00 -4.39 -2.40
C LEU A 22 5.21 -4.42 -1.48
N THR A 23 6.40 -4.25 -2.05
CA THR A 23 7.65 -4.19 -1.29
C THR A 23 8.45 -2.94 -1.60
N PHE A 24 8.93 -2.27 -0.55
CA PHE A 24 9.74 -1.06 -0.67
C PHE A 24 11.04 -1.19 0.13
N ASP A 25 12.17 -0.97 -0.52
CA ASP A 25 13.47 -0.92 0.16
C ASP A 25 13.81 0.53 0.52
N PHE A 26 14.27 0.77 1.75
CA PHE A 26 14.70 2.09 2.19
C PHE A 26 15.90 2.02 3.15
N LYS A 27 16.67 3.11 3.21
CA LYS A 27 17.88 3.21 4.04
C LYS A 27 17.72 4.26 5.14
N ILE A 28 18.26 3.94 6.31
CA ILE A 28 18.41 4.85 7.44
C ILE A 28 19.90 4.99 7.73
N GLN A 29 20.40 6.23 7.76
CA GLN A 29 21.78 6.50 8.19
C GLN A 29 21.95 6.07 9.65
N ASN A 30 22.96 5.26 9.94
CA ASN A 30 23.23 4.72 11.29
C ASN A 30 24.49 5.32 11.96
N VAL A 31 25.22 6.20 11.27
CA VAL A 31 26.47 6.79 11.77
C VAL A 31 26.26 7.51 13.10
N LYS A 32 26.93 7.03 14.15
CA LYS A 32 26.91 7.61 15.52
C LYS A 32 25.52 7.78 16.13
N LYS A 33 24.54 6.97 15.69
CA LYS A 33 23.18 6.99 16.25
C LYS A 33 22.93 5.81 17.16
N ASP A 34 22.17 6.06 18.21
CA ASP A 34 21.62 5.00 19.06
C ASP A 34 20.65 4.12 18.29
N ILE A 35 20.60 2.83 18.64
CA ILE A 35 19.73 1.84 17.97
C ILE A 35 18.25 2.22 18.03
N ASN A 36 17.79 2.81 19.15
CA ASN A 36 16.40 3.22 19.31
C ASN A 36 16.07 4.40 18.38
N VAL A 37 17.02 5.31 18.17
CA VAL A 37 16.86 6.43 17.23
C VAL A 37 16.77 5.90 15.80
N ILE A 38 17.61 4.94 15.44
CA ILE A 38 17.57 4.31 14.12
C ILE A 38 16.22 3.61 13.89
N GLU A 39 15.72 2.89 14.90
CA GLU A 39 14.44 2.17 14.81
C GLU A 39 13.25 3.14 14.70
N LEU A 40 13.23 4.23 15.47
CA LEU A 40 12.22 5.28 15.34
C LEU A 40 12.23 5.92 13.95
N GLN A 41 13.42 6.16 13.38
CA GLN A 41 13.57 6.67 12.02
C GLN A 41 13.07 5.67 10.98
N ALA A 42 13.36 4.38 11.17
CA ALA A 42 12.87 3.31 10.30
C ALA A 42 11.35 3.24 10.32
N LYS A 43 10.74 3.25 11.51
CA LYS A 43 9.28 3.28 11.70
C LYS A 43 8.64 4.50 11.04
N ALA A 44 9.19 5.70 11.26
CA ALA A 44 8.68 6.92 10.67
C ALA A 44 8.76 6.89 9.13
N LYS A 45 9.87 6.37 8.59
CA LYS A 45 10.04 6.22 7.14
C LYS A 45 9.08 5.20 6.54
N ALA A 46 8.88 4.06 7.20
CA ALA A 46 7.91 3.06 6.80
C ALA A 46 6.49 3.62 6.79
N ASN A 47 6.08 4.30 7.87
CA ASN A 47 4.78 4.96 7.96
C ASN A 47 4.58 6.02 6.86
N LYS A 48 5.63 6.76 6.53
CA LYS A 48 5.59 7.72 5.41
C LYS A 48 5.34 7.01 4.08
N ILE A 49 6.05 5.91 3.80
CA ILE A 49 5.87 5.15 2.55
C ILE A 49 4.44 4.59 2.48
N ILE A 50 3.91 4.01 3.57
CA ILE A 50 2.52 3.53 3.64
C ILE A 50 1.56 4.66 3.32
N ARG A 51 1.70 5.82 3.98
CA ARG A 51 0.85 6.99 3.74
C ARG A 51 0.90 7.43 2.28
N ASP A 52 2.10 7.53 1.71
CA ASP A 52 2.30 8.04 0.35
C ASP A 52 1.73 7.08 -0.71
N ASN A 53 1.52 5.80 -0.37
CA ASN A 53 0.97 4.77 -1.27
C ASN A 53 -0.43 4.28 -0.85
N ALA A 54 -1.05 4.88 0.17
CA ALA A 54 -2.31 4.38 0.72
C ALA A 54 -3.49 4.47 -0.26
N PHE A 55 -3.42 5.31 -1.29
CA PHE A 55 -4.43 5.39 -2.35
C PHE A 55 -4.58 4.07 -3.12
N LEU A 56 -3.55 3.21 -3.15
CA LEU A 56 -3.61 1.90 -3.81
C LEU A 56 -4.67 0.98 -3.17
N SER A 57 -5.08 1.26 -1.93
CA SER A 57 -6.17 0.51 -1.26
C SER A 57 -7.56 0.72 -1.87
N PHE A 58 -7.74 1.76 -2.69
CA PHE A 58 -9.00 1.96 -3.41
C PHE A 58 -9.09 1.12 -4.69
N ASN A 59 -8.02 0.45 -5.10
CA ASN A 59 -7.97 -0.42 -6.29
C ASN A 59 -8.52 0.26 -7.56
N ILE A 60 -8.17 1.54 -7.76
CA ILE A 60 -8.62 2.35 -8.87
C ILE A 60 -7.55 2.31 -9.97
N ASP A 61 -7.94 1.90 -11.18
CA ASP A 61 -7.12 2.03 -12.39
C ASP A 61 -7.11 3.48 -12.88
N ASN A 62 -6.29 4.33 -12.23
CA ASN A 62 -6.06 5.70 -12.67
C ASN A 62 -4.64 6.15 -12.31
N ASP A 63 -3.79 6.19 -13.34
CA ASP A 63 -2.36 6.53 -13.24
C ASP A 63 -2.11 7.90 -12.60
N ASN A 64 -3.09 8.81 -12.64
CA ASN A 64 -2.95 10.18 -12.15
C ASN A 64 -3.27 10.33 -10.66
N LEU A 65 -3.69 9.26 -9.97
CA LEU A 65 -3.96 9.32 -8.53
C LEU A 65 -2.71 9.60 -7.71
N TYR A 66 -1.57 9.09 -8.15
CA TYR A 66 -0.30 9.31 -7.46
C TYR A 66 0.03 10.81 -7.34
N GLU A 67 -0.22 11.59 -8.39
CA GLU A 67 0.11 13.01 -8.45
C GLU A 67 -0.80 13.87 -7.55
N CYS A 68 -2.10 13.58 -7.53
CA CYS A 68 -3.07 14.33 -6.72
C CYS A 68 -3.12 13.88 -5.26
N TRP A 69 -2.75 12.62 -4.94
CA TRP A 69 -2.93 12.03 -3.62
C TRP A 69 -2.27 12.86 -2.52
N GLY A 70 -1.05 13.33 -2.77
CA GLY A 70 -0.31 14.16 -1.84
C GLY A 70 -1.03 15.45 -1.46
N GLU A 71 -1.75 16.07 -2.39
CA GLU A 71 -2.58 17.25 -2.12
C GLU A 71 -3.91 16.87 -1.47
N TYR A 72 -4.50 15.74 -1.87
CA TYR A 72 -5.73 15.24 -1.26
C TYR A 72 -5.55 15.02 0.25
N ILE A 73 -4.47 14.35 0.66
CA ILE A 73 -4.19 14.08 2.08
C ILE A 73 -3.84 15.32 2.90
N LYS A 74 -3.33 16.39 2.26
CA LYS A 74 -3.05 17.67 2.94
C LYS A 74 -4.33 18.45 3.21
N ASN A 75 -5.26 18.42 2.26
CA ASN A 75 -6.51 19.19 2.32
C ASN A 75 -7.62 18.47 3.08
N ASN A 76 -7.46 17.18 3.37
CA ASN A 76 -8.45 16.37 4.07
C ASN A 76 -7.89 15.77 5.36
N LYS A 77 -8.73 15.66 6.40
CA LYS A 77 -8.37 14.99 7.66
C LYS A 77 -8.51 13.47 7.52
N ILE A 78 -7.57 12.87 6.82
CA ILE A 78 -7.55 11.43 6.54
C ILE A 78 -6.82 10.68 7.65
N ASN A 79 -7.37 9.55 8.08
CA ASN A 79 -6.67 8.62 8.96
C ASN A 79 -6.31 7.35 8.17
N ILE A 80 -5.04 6.96 8.23
CA ILE A 80 -4.51 5.79 7.51
C ILE A 80 -4.01 4.80 8.54
N SER A 81 -4.54 3.57 8.47
CA SER A 81 -4.13 2.47 9.33
C SER A 81 -3.93 1.21 8.51
N THR A 82 -3.13 0.28 9.02
CA THR A 82 -2.86 -1.01 8.37
C THR A 82 -2.63 -2.06 9.44
N SER A 83 -3.19 -3.26 9.26
CA SER A 83 -3.08 -4.36 10.22
C SER A 83 -1.84 -5.22 10.02
N ASP A 84 -1.32 -5.30 8.79
CA ASP A 84 -0.37 -6.34 8.38
C ASP A 84 0.87 -5.78 7.66
N SER A 85 1.06 -4.46 7.63
CA SER A 85 2.32 -3.89 7.13
C SER A 85 3.44 -4.06 8.14
N TYR A 86 4.62 -4.45 7.68
CA TYR A 86 5.77 -4.65 8.54
C TYR A 86 7.08 -4.43 7.77
N TYR A 87 8.13 -4.00 8.46
CA TYR A 87 9.45 -3.83 7.86
C TYR A 87 10.49 -4.68 8.58
N LYS A 88 11.53 -5.06 7.83
CA LYS A 88 12.62 -5.94 8.29
C LYS A 88 13.95 -5.31 7.94
N LEU A 89 14.94 -5.38 8.83
CA LEU A 89 16.33 -5.08 8.48
C LEU A 89 16.83 -6.18 7.53
N ILE A 90 17.32 -5.81 6.36
CA ILE A 90 17.83 -6.75 5.35
C ILE A 90 19.34 -6.65 5.13
N LYS A 91 19.93 -5.48 5.42
CA LYS A 91 21.37 -5.27 5.35
C LYS A 91 21.79 -4.17 6.31
N GLN A 92 22.97 -4.32 6.89
CA GLN A 92 23.61 -3.32 7.71
C GLN A 92 25.06 -3.13 7.26
N ASP A 93 25.49 -1.88 7.12
CA ASP A 93 26.88 -1.49 6.93
C ASP A 93 27.27 -0.36 7.90
N ASN A 94 28.49 0.14 7.80
CA ASN A 94 29.02 1.15 8.72
C ASN A 94 28.30 2.51 8.66
N ASN A 95 27.54 2.76 7.59
CA ASN A 95 26.92 4.06 7.32
C ASN A 95 25.39 4.00 7.29
N PHE A 96 24.82 2.84 6.96
CA PHE A 96 23.39 2.65 6.78
C PHE A 96 22.87 1.31 7.27
N ASN A 97 21.63 1.34 7.75
CA ASN A 97 20.75 0.20 7.87
C ASN A 97 19.76 0.22 6.69
N GLN A 98 19.69 -0.86 5.92
CA GLN A 98 18.73 -1.05 4.85
C GLN A 98 17.60 -1.95 5.30
N TYR A 99 16.38 -1.46 5.13
CA TYR A 99 15.14 -2.13 5.50
C TYR A 99 14.31 -2.45 4.27
N ARG A 100 13.51 -3.51 4.36
CA ARG A 100 12.44 -3.84 3.41
C ARG A 100 11.10 -3.75 4.11
N LEU A 101 10.21 -2.92 3.59
CA LEU A 101 8.81 -2.80 3.97
C LEU A 101 7.97 -3.71 3.09
N PHE A 102 7.04 -4.42 3.72
CA PHE A 102 6.02 -5.24 3.07
C PHE A 102 4.67 -4.61 3.36
N ILE A 103 3.88 -4.37 2.31
CA ILE A 103 2.57 -3.74 2.38
C ILE A 103 1.58 -4.63 1.66
N ASP A 104 0.53 -5.04 2.37
CA ASP A 104 -0.69 -5.57 1.78
C ASP A 104 -1.67 -4.41 1.61
N THR A 105 -1.96 -4.04 0.36
CA THR A 105 -2.80 -2.89 0.01
C THR A 105 -4.24 -3.06 0.48
N ASP A 106 -4.74 -4.30 0.50
CA ASP A 106 -6.12 -4.61 0.92
C ASP A 106 -6.31 -4.46 2.44
N LYS A 107 -5.20 -4.45 3.18
CA LYS A 107 -5.18 -4.25 4.63
C LYS A 107 -5.00 -2.80 5.03
N ILE A 108 -4.77 -1.90 4.08
CA ILE A 108 -4.74 -0.47 4.33
C ILE A 108 -6.19 0.02 4.45
N LYS A 109 -6.49 0.69 5.56
CA LYS A 109 -7.76 1.36 5.80
C LYS A 109 -7.54 2.85 5.78
N VAL A 110 -8.13 3.50 4.79
CA VAL A 110 -8.19 4.95 4.67
C VAL A 110 -9.56 5.42 5.15
N GLN A 111 -9.60 6.11 6.28
CA GLN A 111 -10.84 6.58 6.92
C GLN A 111 -11.07 8.07 6.62
N ASN A 112 -12.32 8.50 6.77
CA ASN A 112 -12.79 9.87 6.51
C ASN A 112 -12.67 10.31 5.04
N THR A 113 -12.75 9.35 4.12
CA THR A 113 -12.77 9.59 2.68
C THR A 113 -13.50 8.45 1.99
N ARG A 114 -14.10 8.75 0.84
CA ARG A 114 -14.65 7.77 -0.10
C ARG A 114 -13.88 7.87 -1.40
N GLU A 115 -13.79 6.76 -2.12
CA GLU A 115 -13.21 6.70 -3.46
C GLU A 115 -13.74 7.81 -4.39
N SER A 116 -15.07 8.04 -4.39
CA SER A 116 -15.68 9.08 -5.24
C SER A 116 -15.20 10.49 -4.91
N ASP A 117 -14.94 10.77 -3.62
CA ASP A 117 -14.48 12.09 -3.17
C ASP A 117 -13.03 12.33 -3.59
N LEU A 118 -12.19 11.28 -3.53
CA LEU A 118 -10.83 11.29 -4.05
C LEU A 118 -10.82 11.51 -5.58
N LEU A 119 -11.60 10.71 -6.32
CA LEU A 119 -11.70 10.82 -7.78
C LEU A 119 -12.12 12.24 -8.22
N LEU A 120 -13.16 12.78 -7.59
CA LEU A 120 -13.64 14.14 -7.89
C LEU A 120 -12.56 15.20 -7.64
N PHE A 121 -11.85 15.10 -6.51
CA PHE A 121 -10.76 16.02 -6.21
C PHE A 121 -9.64 15.94 -7.25
N CYS A 122 -9.23 14.73 -7.62
CA CYS A 122 -8.15 14.50 -8.56
C CYS A 122 -8.50 14.93 -10.00
N SER A 123 -9.75 14.76 -10.42
CA SER A 123 -10.22 15.28 -11.71
C SER A 123 -10.11 16.81 -11.80
N ASN A 124 -10.39 17.52 -10.72
CA ASN A 124 -10.26 18.98 -10.68
C ASN A 124 -8.78 19.43 -10.57
N TYR A 125 -7.95 18.64 -9.91
CA TYR A 125 -6.51 18.91 -9.78
C TYR A 125 -5.81 18.88 -11.14
N ASN A 126 -6.12 17.89 -11.98
CA ASN A 126 -5.47 17.69 -13.29
C ASN A 126 -5.92 18.69 -14.39
N GLN A 127 -6.83 19.62 -14.08
CA GLN A 127 -7.28 20.67 -15.01
C GLN A 127 -6.53 22.00 -14.83
N ASN A 128 -5.67 22.09 -13.80
CA ASN A 128 -4.84 23.26 -13.48
C ASN A 128 -3.37 23.00 -13.82
#